data_AF-A0A0M1ILR0-F1
#
_entry.id   AF-A0A0M1ILR0-F1
#
_cell.length_a   1.000
_cell.length_b   1.000
_cell.length_c   1.000
_cell.angle_alpha   90.00
_cell.angle_beta   90.00
_cell.angle_gamma   90.00
#
_symmetry.space_group_name_H-M   'P 1'
#
loop_
_entity.id
_entity.type
_entity.pdbx_description
1 polymer ?
#
loop_
_entity_poly.entity_id
_entity_poly.type
_entity_poly.pdbx_seq_one_letter_code
_entity_poly.pdbx_strand_id
1 'polypeptide(L)'
;MALYRSGGYFTCGSGRAFSENLPPGSKVTVAGIYRCTVCGDEIGIAKAQTLPSEEAHPHDLDPPSDPLLDPGPTAWQLIAAAESRS
;
A
#
# COMPACT_ATOMS: atom_id res chain seq x y z
N MET A 1 -4.47 -8.69 -3.65
CA MET A 1 -5.60 -8.76 -2.70
C MET A 1 -5.18 -9.62 -1.53
N ALA A 2 -5.17 -9.06 -0.32
CA ALA A 2 -4.73 -9.78 0.89
C ALA A 2 -5.62 -10.99 1.18
N LEU A 3 -5.01 -12.16 1.34
CA LEU A 3 -5.70 -13.40 1.70
C LEU A 3 -5.75 -13.55 3.22
N TYR A 4 -6.94 -13.87 3.75
CA TYR A 4 -7.13 -14.11 5.19
C TYR A 4 -7.81 -15.46 5.44
N ARG A 5 -7.39 -16.14 6.49
CA ARG A 5 -8.02 -17.40 6.95
C ARG A 5 -9.02 -17.18 8.08
N SER A 6 -8.68 -16.28 9.00
CA SER A 6 -9.44 -16.03 10.22
C SER A 6 -9.98 -14.60 10.21
N GLY A 7 -11.13 -14.41 9.55
CA GLY A 7 -11.73 -13.09 9.37
C GLY A 7 -12.11 -12.36 10.66
N GLY A 8 -12.34 -13.09 11.76
CA GLY A 8 -12.69 -12.51 13.06
C GLY A 8 -11.62 -11.64 13.74
N TYR A 9 -10.41 -11.58 13.17
CA TYR A 9 -9.37 -10.64 13.61
C TYR A 9 -9.42 -9.28 12.92
N PHE A 10 -10.26 -9.14 11.90
CA PHE A 10 -10.41 -7.90 11.16
C PHE A 10 -11.72 -7.21 11.51
N THR A 11 -11.62 -5.91 11.76
CA THR A 11 -12.77 -5.02 11.84
C THR A 11 -12.66 -4.01 10.71
N CYS A 12 -13.77 -3.39 10.33
CA CYS A 12 -13.72 -2.27 9.39
C CYS A 12 -12.96 -1.12 10.04
N GLY A 13 -11.77 -0.82 9.51
CA GLY A 13 -10.98 0.34 9.90
C GLY A 13 -11.52 1.60 9.24
N SER A 14 -11.70 2.67 10.01
CA SER A 14 -11.98 4.01 9.50
C SER A 14 -11.00 4.98 10.15
N GLY A 15 -10.01 5.45 9.39
CA GLY A 15 -9.00 6.37 9.89
C GLY A 15 -8.23 7.01 8.74
N ARG A 16 -7.64 8.19 9.00
CA ARG A 16 -6.95 8.98 7.96
C ARG A 16 -5.88 8.19 7.22
N ALA A 17 -5.21 7.25 7.89
CA ALA A 17 -4.15 6.44 7.32
C ALA A 17 -4.62 5.57 6.14
N PHE A 18 -5.92 5.20 6.10
CA PHE A 18 -6.51 4.45 4.98
C PHE A 18 -6.90 5.34 3.79
N SER A 19 -6.97 6.65 3.99
CA SER A 19 -7.33 7.65 2.97
C SER A 19 -6.11 8.37 2.39
N GLU A 20 -4.95 8.25 3.03
CA GLU A 20 -3.70 8.86 2.61
C GLU A 20 -2.93 7.94 1.66
N ASN A 21 -2.49 8.49 0.53
CA ASN A 21 -1.55 7.85 -0.38
C ASN A 21 -0.13 8.32 -0.01
N LEU A 22 0.74 7.37 0.34
CA LEU A 22 2.11 7.65 0.73
C LEU A 22 3.05 7.54 -0.48
N PRO A 23 3.93 8.51 -0.73
CA PRO A 23 4.90 8.40 -1.82
C PRO A 23 5.92 7.29 -1.56
N PRO A 24 6.59 6.78 -2.61
CA PRO A 24 7.67 5.80 -2.49
C PRO A 24 8.77 6.29 -1.54
N GLY A 25 9.37 5.37 -0.78
CA GLY A 25 10.39 5.74 0.22
C GLY A 25 9.85 6.45 1.47
N SER A 26 8.53 6.56 1.66
CA SER A 26 7.97 7.15 2.89
C SER A 26 8.16 6.24 4.10
N LYS A 27 8.50 6.84 5.25
CA LYS A 27 8.53 6.14 6.53
C LYS A 27 7.11 6.00 7.08
N VAL A 28 6.67 4.78 7.38
CA VAL A 28 5.31 4.54 7.86
C VAL A 28 5.18 4.68 9.36
N THR A 29 4.04 5.19 9.80
CA THR A 29 3.68 5.29 11.23
C THR A 29 2.76 4.16 11.70
N VAL A 30 2.07 3.50 10.76
CA VAL A 30 1.14 2.40 10.99
C VAL A 30 1.71 1.13 10.34
N ALA A 31 1.88 0.07 11.12
CA ALA A 31 2.23 -1.24 10.59
C ALA A 31 1.02 -1.81 9.84
N GLY A 32 1.25 -2.57 8.76
CA GLY A 32 0.11 -3.11 8.01
C GLY A 32 0.46 -3.60 6.60
N ILE A 33 -0.60 -3.81 5.83
CA ILE A 33 -0.52 -4.14 4.41
C ILE A 33 -0.78 -2.88 3.59
N TYR A 34 0.15 -2.54 2.72
CA TYR A 34 0.08 -1.42 1.80
C TYR A 34 -0.07 -1.93 0.37
N ARG A 35 -0.89 -1.26 -0.44
CA ARG A 35 -1.16 -1.57 -1.83
C ARG A 35 -0.60 -0.47 -2.73
N CYS A 36 0.12 -0.84 -3.78
CA CYS A 36 0.53 0.09 -4.84
C CYS A 36 -0.71 0.55 -5.61
N THR A 37 -0.83 1.85 -5.82
CA THR A 37 -1.95 2.47 -6.53
C THR A 37 -1.88 2.24 -8.05
N VAL A 38 -0.70 1.92 -8.59
CA VAL A 38 -0.47 1.67 -10.03
C VAL A 38 -0.71 0.20 -10.40
N CYS A 39 0.13 -0.73 -9.92
CA CYS A 39 0.03 -2.15 -10.29
C CYS A 39 -0.91 -2.97 -9.38
N GLY A 40 -1.20 -2.47 -8.19
CA GLY A 40 -2.00 -3.18 -7.20
C GLY A 40 -1.24 -4.21 -6.36
N ASP A 41 0.09 -4.29 -6.48
CA ASP A 41 0.92 -5.14 -5.63
C ASP A 41 0.80 -4.75 -4.16
N GLU A 42 0.89 -5.75 -3.29
CA GLU A 42 0.69 -5.59 -1.86
C GLU A 42 1.93 -6.02 -1.09
N ILE A 43 2.28 -5.25 -0.06
CA ILE A 43 3.43 -5.51 0.80
C ILE A 43 3.03 -5.40 2.27
N GLY A 44 3.65 -6.23 3.10
CA GLY A 44 3.60 -6.09 4.56
C GLY A 44 4.76 -5.22 5.06
N ILE A 45 4.46 -4.22 5.89
CA ILE A 45 5.45 -3.30 6.46
C ILE A 45 5.27 -3.18 7.97
N ALA A 46 6.36 -3.27 8.73
CA ALA A 46 6.34 -3.03 10.17
C ALA A 46 6.37 -1.53 10.50
N LYS A 47 5.92 -1.18 11.71
CA LYS A 47 5.89 0.22 12.17
C LYS A 47 7.28 0.83 12.11
N ALA A 48 7.37 2.09 11.67
CA ALA A 48 8.61 2.85 11.52
C ALA A 48 9.60 2.32 10.46
N GLN A 49 9.22 1.35 9.63
CA GLN A 49 9.96 1.01 8.42
C GLN A 49 9.60 1.92 7.25
N THR A 50 10.35 1.80 6.15
CA THR A 50 10.20 2.61 4.95
C THR A 50 9.53 1.79 3.85
N LEU A 51 8.61 2.42 3.13
CA LEU A 51 8.02 1.85 1.90
C LEU A 51 9.10 1.70 0.82
N PRO A 52 8.96 0.74 -0.11
CA PRO A 52 9.85 0.64 -1.25
C PRO A 52 9.97 1.97 -2.00
N SER A 53 11.20 2.31 -2.39
CA SER A 53 11.46 3.39 -3.34
C SER A 53 10.99 2.96 -4.74
N GLU A 54 10.90 3.91 -5.68
CA GLU A 54 10.57 3.60 -7.07
C GLU A 54 11.56 2.61 -7.71
N GLU A 55 12.83 2.73 -7.36
CA GLU A 55 13.91 1.84 -7.84
C GLU A 55 13.76 0.41 -7.30
N ALA A 56 13.27 0.27 -6.07
CA ALA A 56 13.10 -1.02 -5.40
C ALA A 56 11.76 -1.70 -5.73
N HIS A 57 10.83 -0.96 -6.36
CA HIS A 57 9.55 -1.46 -6.85
C HIS A 57 9.28 -0.92 -8.26
N PRO A 58 10.05 -1.38 -9.26
CA PRO A 58 9.88 -0.94 -10.63
C PRO A 58 8.57 -1.49 -11.19
N HIS A 59 7.82 -0.65 -11.88
CA HIS A 59 6.70 -1.09 -12.69
C HIS A 59 7.20 -1.32 -14.11
N ASP A 60 7.23 -2.58 -14.54
CA ASP A 60 7.32 -2.92 -15.96
C ASP A 60 5.92 -2.72 -16.56
N LEU A 61 5.56 -1.45 -16.75
CA LEU A 61 4.37 -1.12 -17.53
C LEU A 61 4.76 -1.36 -18.99
N ASP A 62 4.40 -2.52 -19.52
CA ASP A 62 4.27 -2.73 -20.97
C ASP A 62 3.54 -1.49 -21.52
N PRO A 63 4.01 -0.86 -22.63
CA PRO A 63 3.56 0.46 -23.04
C PRO A 63 2.04 0.54 -22.95
N PRO A 64 1.49 1.57 -22.28
CA PRO A 64 0.08 1.57 -21.93
C PRO A 64 -0.72 1.36 -23.22
N SER A 65 -1.60 0.36 -23.22
CA SER A 65 -2.44 0.04 -24.38
C SER A 65 -3.29 1.25 -24.81
N ASP A 66 -3.41 2.25 -23.93
CA ASP A 66 -3.90 3.59 -24.20
C ASP A 66 -2.84 4.64 -23.79
N PRO A 67 -2.19 5.34 -24.74
CA PRO A 67 -1.17 6.36 -24.45
C PRO A 67 -1.69 7.62 -23.75
N LEU A 68 -3.01 7.75 -23.56
CA LEU A 68 -3.63 8.83 -22.78
C LEU A 68 -3.89 8.42 -21.32
N LEU A 69 -3.72 7.15 -20.96
CA LEU A 69 -3.88 6.66 -19.60
C LEU A 69 -2.60 6.95 -18.81
N ASP A 70 -2.52 8.14 -18.21
CA ASP A 70 -1.53 8.42 -17.17
C ASP A 70 -1.92 7.63 -15.91
N PRO A 71 -1.14 6.62 -15.48
CA PRO A 71 -1.44 5.86 -14.27
C PRO A 71 -1.34 6.72 -13.00
N GLY A 72 -0.87 7.96 -13.11
CA GLY A 72 -0.60 8.86 -12.00
C GLY A 72 0.71 8.50 -11.29
N PRO A 73 1.13 9.29 -10.29
CA PRO A 73 2.34 9.01 -9.55
C PRO A 73 2.20 7.73 -8.72
N THR A 74 3.25 6.90 -8.72
CA THR A 74 3.32 5.74 -7.81
C THR A 74 3.06 6.19 -6.38
N ALA A 75 2.13 5.55 -5.71
CA ALA A 75 1.89 5.74 -4.29
C ALA A 75 1.41 4.46 -3.62
N TRP A 76 1.56 4.40 -2.30
CA TRP A 76 1.19 3.28 -1.45
C TRP A 76 0.00 3.65 -0.56
N GLN A 77 -1.08 2.88 -0.66
CA GLN A 77 -2.27 3.04 0.17
C GLN A 77 -2.33 1.96 1.25
N LEU A 78 -2.56 2.32 2.51
CA LEU A 78 -2.82 1.35 3.57
C LEU A 78 -4.19 0.69 3.35
N ILE A 79 -4.23 -0.65 3.31
CA ILE A 79 -5.48 -1.42 3.14
C ILE A 79 -5.81 -2.31 4.35
N ALA A 80 -4.84 -2.59 5.21
CA ALA A 80 -5.07 -3.27 6.49
C ALA A 80 -4.05 -2.81 7.54
N ALA A 81 -4.51 -2.27 8.66
CA ALA A 81 -3.63 -1.84 9.76
C ALA A 81 -3.45 -2.97 10.78
N ALA A 82 -2.22 -3.13 11.27
CA ALA A 82 -1.94 -3.92 12.45
C ALA A 82 -2.09 -3.04 13.69
N GLU A 83 -3.05 -3.39 14.55
CA GLU A 83 -3.32 -2.70 15.81
C GLU A 83 -2.58 -3.38 16.97
N SER A 84 -2.01 -2.58 17.88
CA SER A 84 -1.52 -3.09 19.16
C SER A 84 -2.66 -3.05 20.16
N ARG A 85 -2.85 -4.12 20.94
CA ARG A 85 -3.69 -4.03 22.15
C ARG A 85 -2.97 -3.08 23.12
N SER A 86 -3.67 -2.02 23.51
CA SER A 86 -3.31 -1.16 24.65
C SER A 86 -3.67 -1.83 25.96
#